data_AF-A0A9P8TS67-F1
#
_entry.id   AF-A0A9P8TS67-F1
#
_cell.length_a   1.000
_cell.length_b   1.000
_cell.length_c   1.000
_cell.angle_alpha   90.00
_cell.angle_beta   90.00
_cell.angle_gamma   90.00
#
_symmetry.space_group_name_H-M   'P 1'
#
loop_
_entity.id
_entity.type
_entity.pdbx_description
1 polymer ?
#
loop_
_entity_poly.entity_id
_entity_poly.type
_entity_poly.pdbx_seq_one_letter_code
_entity_poly.pdbx_strand_id
1 'polypeptide(L)'
;MDMVVLMLEQGGVDMAFVMPNLVPPLTTVDQVLEYKDKLRAISPNVHFLMSLYLHPSVMLETIEKAAAAGVTGVKLYPQGATTNSEHRV
;
A
#
# COMPACT_ATOMS: atom_id res chain seq x y z
N MET A 1 -6.81 7.01 -10.83
CA MET A 1 -6.93 6.10 -9.67
C MET A 1 -8.37 6.08 -9.19
N ASP A 2 -8.99 7.25 -9.05
CA ASP A 2 -10.33 7.47 -8.50
C ASP A 2 -11.42 6.57 -9.11
N MET A 3 -11.40 6.39 -10.43
CA MET A 3 -12.36 5.52 -11.12
C MET A 3 -12.28 4.05 -10.64
N VAL A 4 -11.09 3.50 -10.40
CA VAL A 4 -10.93 2.08 -10.00
C VAL A 4 -11.30 1.89 -8.54
N VAL A 5 -11.01 2.87 -7.68
CA VAL A 5 -11.33 2.80 -6.24
C VAL A 5 -12.84 2.78 -6.05
N LEU A 6 -13.60 3.61 -6.77
CA LEU A 6 -15.07 3.61 -6.75
C LEU A 6 -15.69 2.29 -7.23
N MET A 7 -15.01 1.57 -8.13
CA MET A 7 -15.49 0.29 -8.64
C MET A 7 -15.41 -0.83 -7.60
N LEU A 8 -14.64 -0.69 -6.51
CA LEU A 8 -14.58 -1.69 -5.45
C LEU A 8 -15.96 -1.88 -4.80
N GLU A 9 -16.59 -0.79 -4.35
CA GLU A 9 -17.94 -0.85 -3.76
C GLU A 9 -18.98 -1.30 -4.79
N GLN A 10 -18.91 -0.78 -6.02
CA GLN A 10 -19.83 -1.17 -7.10
C GLN A 10 -19.73 -2.66 -7.45
N GLY A 11 -18.53 -3.22 -7.33
CA GLY A 11 -18.24 -4.63 -7.54
C GLY A 11 -18.58 -5.52 -6.33
N GLY A 12 -19.04 -4.96 -5.21
CA GLY A 12 -19.38 -5.70 -4.00
C GLY A 12 -18.16 -6.04 -3.11
N VAL A 13 -17.04 -5.35 -3.27
CA VAL A 13 -15.84 -5.50 -2.42
C VAL A 13 -15.85 -4.45 -1.33
N ASP A 14 -15.94 -4.89 -0.07
CA ASP A 14 -15.93 -4.05 1.13
C ASP A 14 -14.57 -4.03 1.85
N MET A 15 -13.62 -4.90 1.48
CA MET A 15 -12.27 -4.95 2.03
C MET A 15 -11.23 -5.19 0.94
N ALA A 16 -10.17 -4.39 0.93
CA ALA A 16 -9.11 -4.46 -0.08
C ALA A 16 -7.72 -4.44 0.57
N PHE A 17 -6.87 -5.40 0.19
CA PHE A 17 -5.44 -5.39 0.51
C PHE A 17 -4.65 -4.64 -0.58
N VAL A 18 -4.11 -3.48 -0.22
CA VAL A 18 -3.53 -2.51 -1.14
C VAL A 18 -2.06 -2.81 -1.35
N MET A 19 -1.67 -3.02 -2.61
CA MET A 19 -0.30 -3.29 -3.03
C MET A 19 0.55 -2.00 -3.09
N PRO A 20 1.86 -2.04 -2.76
CA PRO A 20 2.66 -0.84 -2.49
C PRO A 20 3.58 -0.38 -3.64
N ASN A 21 3.49 -0.99 -4.82
CA ASN A 21 4.38 -0.73 -5.97
C ASN A 21 3.97 0.51 -6.80
N LEU A 22 3.70 1.63 -6.14
CA LEU A 22 3.54 2.94 -6.78
C LEU A 22 4.89 3.48 -7.29
N VAL A 23 4.86 4.65 -7.93
CA VAL A 23 6.06 5.40 -8.31
C VAL A 23 6.06 6.76 -7.58
N PRO A 24 6.91 6.96 -6.56
CA PRO A 24 7.81 5.97 -5.93
C PRO A 24 7.05 4.90 -5.11
N PRO A 25 7.67 3.75 -4.79
CA PRO A 25 7.04 2.71 -3.98
C PRO A 25 6.84 3.18 -2.53
N LEU A 26 5.83 2.62 -1.87
CA LEU A 26 5.51 2.95 -0.49
C LEU A 26 6.50 2.26 0.46
N THR A 27 7.48 3.00 0.97
CA THR A 27 8.57 2.47 1.83
C THR A 27 8.60 3.10 3.21
N THR A 28 7.79 4.14 3.47
CA THR A 28 7.66 4.77 4.79
C THR A 28 6.22 4.69 5.30
N VAL A 29 6.06 4.78 6.63
CA VAL A 29 4.74 4.78 7.27
C VAL A 29 3.90 5.97 6.82
N ASP A 30 4.50 7.16 6.74
CA ASP A 30 3.80 8.39 6.33
C ASP A 30 3.25 8.29 4.91
N GLN A 31 4.04 7.74 3.97
CA GLN A 31 3.59 7.49 2.60
C GLN A 31 2.37 6.56 2.57
N VAL A 32 2.41 5.50 3.38
CA VAL A 32 1.31 4.52 3.47
C VAL A 32 0.04 5.16 4.05
N LEU A 33 0.17 5.96 5.11
CA LEU A 33 -0.97 6.62 5.75
C LEU A 33 -1.59 7.68 4.85
N GLU A 34 -0.76 8.52 4.22
CA GLU A 34 -1.23 9.51 3.26
C GLU A 34 -1.97 8.85 2.08
N TYR A 35 -1.45 7.71 1.60
CA TYR A 35 -2.11 6.97 0.53
C TYR A 35 -3.44 6.33 0.99
N LYS A 36 -3.50 5.81 2.22
CA LYS A 36 -4.74 5.31 2.83
C LYS A 36 -5.80 6.41 2.94
N ASP A 37 -5.42 7.61 3.33
CA ASP A 37 -6.35 8.73 3.45
C ASP A 37 -6.90 9.16 2.09
N LYS A 38 -6.07 9.16 1.04
CA LYS A 38 -6.53 9.38 -0.35
C LYS A 38 -7.56 8.35 -0.79
N LEU A 39 -7.32 7.06 -0.50
CA LEU A 39 -8.26 5.98 -0.81
C LEU A 39 -9.59 6.13 -0.07
N ARG A 40 -9.54 6.43 1.23
CA ARG A 40 -10.73 6.62 2.08
C ARG A 40 -11.55 7.85 1.69
N ALA A 41 -10.90 8.90 1.20
CA ALA A 41 -11.59 10.09 0.70
C ALA A 41 -12.45 9.78 -0.55
N ILE A 42 -12.05 8.78 -1.34
CA ILE A 42 -12.78 8.35 -2.55
C ILE A 42 -13.87 7.34 -2.21
N SER A 43 -13.56 6.35 -1.34
CA SER A 43 -14.45 5.25 -1.01
C SER A 43 -14.46 5.00 0.50
N PRO A 44 -15.26 5.76 1.27
CA PRO A 44 -15.21 5.74 2.73
C PRO A 44 -15.75 4.44 3.35
N ASN A 45 -16.51 3.62 2.60
CA ASN A 45 -17.09 2.38 3.12
C ASN A 45 -16.17 1.16 2.90
N VAL A 46 -15.13 1.27 2.08
CA VAL A 46 -14.16 0.19 1.87
C VAL A 46 -13.10 0.19 2.97
N HIS A 47 -12.86 -0.99 3.53
CA HIS A 47 -11.79 -1.25 4.47
C HIS A 47 -10.46 -1.49 3.74
N PHE A 48 -9.57 -0.51 3.76
CA PHE A 48 -8.24 -0.62 3.15
C PHE A 48 -7.19 -1.16 4.14
N LEU A 49 -6.70 -2.37 3.87
CA LEU A 49 -5.54 -2.98 4.51
C LEU A 49 -4.30 -2.59 3.72
N MET A 50 -3.36 -1.90 4.36
CA MET A 50 -2.20 -1.32 3.67
C MET A 50 -0.98 -2.21 3.77
N SER A 51 -0.01 -2.01 2.87
CA SER A 51 1.27 -2.71 2.90
C SER A 51 2.45 -1.80 2.58
N LEU A 52 3.65 -2.22 3.00
CA LEU A 52 4.93 -1.63 2.60
C LEU A 52 5.57 -2.43 1.47
N TYR A 53 6.34 -1.76 0.60
CA TYR A 53 7.22 -2.39 -0.35
C TYR A 53 8.50 -2.86 0.37
N LEU A 54 8.93 -4.11 0.16
CA LEU A 54 10.18 -4.61 0.72
C LEU A 54 11.37 -3.94 -0.01
N HIS A 55 12.12 -3.10 0.69
CA HIS A 55 13.17 -2.25 0.12
C HIS A 55 14.33 -2.06 1.13
N PRO A 56 15.58 -1.85 0.71
CA PRO A 56 16.74 -1.62 1.60
C PRO A 56 16.60 -0.47 2.60
N SER A 57 15.70 0.48 2.36
CA SER A 57 15.43 1.58 3.30
C SER A 57 14.48 1.20 4.44
N VAL A 58 13.80 0.06 4.36
CA VAL A 58 12.87 -0.41 5.38
C VAL A 58 13.67 -1.10 6.48
N MET A 59 13.76 -0.44 7.63
CA MET A 59 14.50 -0.92 8.80
C MET A 59 13.54 -1.49 9.85
N LEU A 60 14.08 -2.15 10.88
CA LEU A 60 13.28 -2.69 11.99
C LEU A 60 12.35 -1.62 12.61
N GLU A 61 12.87 -0.41 12.85
CA GLU A 61 12.08 0.71 13.37
C GLU A 61 10.91 1.08 12.44
N THR A 62 11.10 1.00 11.12
CA THR A 62 10.02 1.23 10.14
C THR A 62 8.93 0.17 10.29
N ILE A 63 9.30 -1.10 10.48
CA ILE A 63 8.37 -2.22 10.65
C ILE A 63 7.58 -2.07 11.97
N GLU A 64 8.25 -1.71 13.06
CA GLU A 64 7.61 -1.48 14.36
C GLU A 64 6.59 -0.34 14.27
N LYS A 65 6.98 0.80 13.68
CA LYS A 65 6.08 1.94 13.47
C LYS A 65 4.91 1.58 12.54
N ALA A 66 5.17 0.81 11.48
CA ALA A 66 4.15 0.38 10.54
C ALA A 66 3.11 -0.53 11.21
N ALA A 67 3.56 -1.51 12.02
CA ALA A 67 2.69 -2.37 12.79
C ALA A 67 1.84 -1.58 13.80
N ALA A 68 2.45 -0.64 14.53
CA ALA A 68 1.74 0.25 15.46
C ALA A 68 0.71 1.14 14.75
N ALA A 69 0.98 1.55 13.50
CA ALA A 69 0.07 2.34 12.66
C ALA A 69 -1.00 1.50 11.93
N GLY A 70 -1.01 0.17 12.09
CA GLY A 70 -1.99 -0.72 11.47
C GLY A 70 -1.71 -1.08 10.01
N VAL A 71 -0.45 -0.99 9.55
CA VAL A 71 -0.01 -1.55 8.27
C VAL A 71 0.00 -3.08 8.37
N THR A 72 -0.67 -3.76 7.45
CA THR A 72 -1.01 -5.19 7.59
C THR A 72 0.05 -6.13 7.02
N GLY A 73 0.94 -5.64 6.16
CA GLY A 73 1.98 -6.50 5.58
C GLY A 73 3.09 -5.78 4.84
N VAL A 74 4.05 -6.57 4.37
CA VAL A 74 5.16 -6.15 3.52
C VAL A 74 5.17 -7.02 2.28
N LYS A 75 5.32 -6.41 1.10
CA LYS A 75 5.28 -7.10 -0.19
C LYS A 75 6.61 -6.99 -0.90
N LEU A 76 7.18 -8.16 -1.21
CA LEU A 76 8.33 -8.32 -2.09
C LEU A 76 7.89 -8.37 -3.56
N TYR A 77 8.61 -7.65 -4.41
CA TYR A 77 8.56 -7.80 -5.86
C TYR A 77 9.97 -8.12 -6.37
N PRO A 78 10.20 -9.28 -7.01
CA PRO A 78 11.50 -9.59 -7.61
C PRO A 78 11.87 -8.54 -8.68
N GLN A 79 13.15 -8.18 -8.73
CA GLN A 79 13.61 -7.07 -9.55
C GLN A 79 13.28 -7.28 -11.05
N GLY A 80 12.59 -6.31 -11.64
CA GLY A 80 12.27 -6.30 -13.08
C GLY A 80 11.26 -7.35 -13.54
N ALA A 81 10.68 -8.13 -12.62
CA ALA A 81 9.76 -9.22 -12.96
C ALA A 81 8.35 -8.74 -13.34
N THR A 82 7.97 -7.51 -12.96
CA THR A 82 6.63 -6.95 -13.18
C THR A 82 6.61 -5.41 -13.14
N THR A 83 5.44 -4.80 -13.29
CA THR A 83 5.24 -3.34 -13.26
C THR A 83 5.77 -2.73 -11.95
N ASN A 84 6.58 -1.66 -12.08
CA ASN A 84 7.20 -0.91 -10.99
C ASN A 84 8.04 -1.77 -10.02
N SER A 85 8.69 -2.81 -10.55
CA SER A 85 9.55 -3.73 -9.79
C SER A 85 11.05 -3.49 -10.02
N GLU A 86 11.43 -2.37 -10.63
CA GLU A 86 12.84 -2.01 -10.86
C GLU A 86 13.61 -1.66 -9.58
N HIS A 87 12.89 -1.39 -8.49
CA HIS A 87 13.45 -1.14 -7.17
C HIS A 87 14.11 -2.41 -6.64
N ARG A 88 15.38 -2.27 -6.22
CA ARG A 88 16.11 -3.39 -5.63
C ARG A 88 15.54 -3.71 -4.26
N VAL A 89 15.40 -5.01 -4.00
CA VAL A 89 15.27 -5.56 -2.65
C VAL A 89 16.61 -5.56 -1.95
#